data_AF-A0A540W6V1-F1
#
_entry.id   AF-A0A540W6V1-F1
#
_cell.length_a   1.000
_cell.length_b   1.000
_cell.length_c   1.000
_cell.angle_alpha   90.00
_cell.angle_beta   90.00
_cell.angle_gamma   90.00
#
_symmetry.space_group_name_H-M   'P 1'
#
loop_
_entity.id
_entity.type
_entity.pdbx_description
1 polymer ?
#
loop_
_entity_poly.entity_id
_entity_poly.type
_entity_poly.pdbx_seq_one_letter_code
_entity_poly.pdbx_strand_id
1 'polypeptide(L)'
;MAGYGNRTILLDFPELSEPGDRVHVIIRNPKTVPLQDLMPPQTPGQEDAQAQLRAGMSVIARLVQAWHVYDATSLADDQPLLPLPATPDLVAKLPMEIQNRISEEIAKVRSAGA
;
A
#
# COMPACT_ATOMS: atom_id res chain seq x y z
N MET A 1 -11.48 19.28 16.88
CA MET A 1 -12.26 18.34 16.05
C MET A 1 -11.40 17.94 14.87
N ALA A 2 -10.93 16.69 14.81
CA ALA A 2 -10.22 16.19 13.63
C ALA A 2 -11.24 16.06 12.49
N GLY A 3 -11.47 17.16 11.78
CA GLY A 3 -12.36 17.21 10.63
C GLY A 3 -11.79 16.43 9.44
N TYR A 4 -12.59 16.30 8.38
CA TYR A 4 -12.26 15.66 7.09
C TYR A 4 -11.06 16.25 6.32
N GLY A 5 -10.17 17.02 6.95
CA GLY A 5 -8.92 17.46 6.36
C GLY A 5 -7.98 16.28 6.12
N ASN A 6 -7.24 16.29 5.01
CA ASN A 6 -6.23 15.28 4.66
C ASN A 6 -6.79 13.85 4.48
N ARG A 7 -7.81 13.67 3.63
CA ARG A 7 -8.40 12.35 3.30
C ARG A 7 -7.43 11.41 2.58
N THR A 8 -6.35 11.95 2.05
CA THR A 8 -5.32 11.24 1.29
C THR A 8 -3.94 11.63 1.78
N ILE A 9 -2.97 10.75 1.58
CA ILE A 9 -1.56 10.96 1.83
C ILE A 9 -0.82 10.64 0.54
N LEU A 10 0.02 11.56 0.08
CA LEU A 10 0.98 11.32 -0.99
C LEU A 10 2.27 10.76 -0.35
N LEU A 11 2.71 9.61 -0.85
CA LEU A 11 3.98 8.99 -0.51
C LEU A 11 4.85 9.06 -1.76
N ASP A 12 5.94 9.81 -1.66
CA ASP A 12 6.88 10.01 -2.76
C ASP A 12 8.15 9.18 -2.52
N PHE A 13 8.71 8.61 -3.60
CA PHE A 13 9.89 7.75 -3.55
C PHE A 13 10.98 8.32 -4.47
N PRO A 14 11.69 9.37 -4.04
CA PRO A 14 12.69 10.05 -4.87
C PRO A 14 13.86 9.13 -5.25
N GLU A 15 14.23 8.17 -4.40
CA GLU A 15 15.30 7.20 -4.69
C GLU A 15 14.91 6.17 -5.76
N LEU A 16 13.61 6.00 -5.99
CA LEU A 16 13.07 5.12 -7.03
C LEU A 16 12.65 5.90 -8.29
N SER A 17 12.84 7.22 -8.30
CA SER A 17 12.40 8.10 -9.39
C SER A 17 13.54 8.44 -10.33
N GLU A 18 13.21 8.66 -11.61
CA GLU A 18 14.14 9.17 -12.61
C GLU A 18 13.85 10.65 -12.93
N PRO A 19 14.82 11.40 -13.50
CA PRO A 19 14.56 12.77 -13.94
C PRO A 19 13.41 12.85 -14.95
N GLY A 20 12.29 13.47 -14.53
CA GLY A 20 11.08 13.60 -15.35
C GLY A 20 10.06 12.48 -15.16
N ASP A 21 10.37 11.45 -14.35
CA ASP A 21 9.46 10.35 -14.05
C ASP A 21 9.44 10.02 -12.55
N ARG A 22 8.33 10.37 -11.88
CA ARG A 22 8.25 10.38 -10.42
C ARG A 22 7.43 9.20 -9.90
N VAL A 23 8.11 8.31 -9.18
CA VAL A 23 7.46 7.20 -8.46
C VAL A 23 6.77 7.72 -7.20
N HIS A 24 5.46 7.46 -7.12
CA HIS A 24 4.64 7.90 -6.00
C HIS A 24 3.40 7.02 -5.81
N VAL A 25 2.87 7.02 -4.58
CA VAL A 25 1.63 6.33 -4.22
C VAL A 25 0.74 7.30 -3.45
N ILE A 26 -0.53 7.38 -3.82
CA ILE A 26 -1.56 8.12 -3.10
C ILE A 26 -2.45 7.11 -2.38
N ILE A 27 -2.42 7.15 -1.04
CA ILE A 27 -3.26 6.31 -0.21
C ILE A 27 -4.37 7.12 0.46
N ARG A 28 -5.50 6.49 0.75
CA ARG A 28 -6.48 6.99 1.72
C ARG A 28 -5.78 7.12 3.07
N ASN A 29 -5.94 8.26 3.72
CA ASN A 29 -5.34 8.49 5.03
C ASN A 29 -5.89 7.48 6.05
N PRO A 30 -5.06 6.59 6.62
CA PRO A 30 -5.53 5.57 7.55
C PRO A 30 -6.23 6.16 8.80
N LYS A 31 -5.92 7.40 9.21
CA LYS A 31 -6.59 8.08 10.33
C LYS A 31 -8.07 8.37 10.08
N THR A 32 -8.51 8.30 8.82
CA THR A 32 -9.89 8.55 8.39
C THR A 32 -10.64 7.28 8.02
N VAL A 33 -10.03 6.11 8.23
CA VAL A 33 -10.55 4.79 7.87
C VAL A 33 -10.97 4.04 9.14
N PRO A 34 -12.13 3.35 9.16
CA PRO A 34 -12.51 2.49 10.27
C PRO A 34 -11.45 1.42 10.55
N LEU A 35 -11.18 1.14 11.84
CA LEU A 35 -10.12 0.21 12.24
C LEU A 35 -10.29 -1.20 11.62
N GLN A 36 -11.53 -1.68 11.51
CA GLN A 36 -11.86 -2.96 10.87
C GLN A 36 -11.40 -3.07 9.41
N ASP A 37 -11.38 -1.96 8.67
CA ASP A 37 -10.94 -1.91 7.27
C ASP A 37 -9.41 -1.79 7.16
N LEU A 38 -8.75 -1.39 8.26
CA LEU A 38 -7.29 -1.41 8.39
C LEU A 38 -6.77 -2.77 8.83
N MET A 39 -7.62 -3.74 9.20
CA MET A 39 -7.21 -5.07 9.61
C MET A 39 -7.25 -6.05 8.42
N PRO A 40 -6.30 -7.00 8.34
CA PRO A 40 -6.42 -8.11 7.41
C PRO A 40 -7.73 -8.87 7.69
N PRO A 41 -8.41 -9.39 6.65
CA PRO A 41 -9.54 -10.27 6.86
C PRO A 41 -9.11 -11.46 7.73
N GLN A 42 -9.95 -11.82 8.70
CA GLN A 42 -9.72 -13.01 9.52
C GLN A 42 -10.11 -14.23 8.70
N THR A 43 -9.15 -15.07 8.30
CA THR A 43 -9.46 -16.35 7.66
C THR A 43 -9.45 -17.45 8.72
N PRO A 44 -10.55 -18.21 8.89
CA PRO A 44 -10.61 -19.25 9.91
C PRO A 44 -9.73 -20.45 9.53
N GLY A 45 -8.74 -20.80 10.37
CA GLY A 45 -7.92 -22.03 10.23
C GLY A 45 -6.44 -21.86 10.64
N GLN A 46 -5.67 -22.95 10.53
CA GLN A 46 -4.20 -22.89 10.52
C GLN A 46 -3.78 -22.32 9.16
N GLU A 47 -3.62 -21.00 9.09
CA GLU A 47 -3.20 -20.34 7.86
C GLU A 47 -1.75 -20.68 7.52
N ASP A 48 -1.52 -20.96 6.26
CA ASP A 48 -0.21 -20.96 5.64
C ASP A 48 0.33 -19.53 5.52
N ALA A 49 1.66 -19.37 5.63
CA ALA A 49 2.31 -18.05 5.62
C ALA A 49 1.95 -17.20 4.39
N GLN A 50 1.60 -17.83 3.27
CA GLN A 50 1.17 -17.16 2.05
C GLN A 50 -0.21 -16.50 2.18
N ALA A 51 -1.17 -17.14 2.86
CA ALA A 51 -2.48 -16.55 3.08
C ALA A 51 -2.39 -15.29 3.96
N GLN A 52 -1.56 -15.32 5.01
CA GLN A 52 -1.31 -14.17 5.89
C GLN A 52 -0.68 -13.00 5.14
N LEU A 53 0.32 -13.27 4.30
CA LEU A 53 0.94 -12.25 3.45
C LEU A 53 -0.09 -11.61 2.52
N ARG A 54 -0.91 -12.41 1.83
CA ARG A 54 -1.93 -11.91 0.92
C ARG A 54 -3.02 -11.10 1.64
N ALA A 55 -3.40 -11.53 2.84
CA ALA A 55 -4.34 -10.80 3.70
C ALA A 55 -3.78 -9.42 4.09
N GLY A 56 -2.48 -9.32 4.40
CA GLY A 56 -1.78 -8.06 4.60
C GLY A 56 -1.82 -7.15 3.36
N MET A 57 -1.48 -7.70 2.19
CA MET A 57 -1.52 -6.96 0.92
C MET A 57 -2.93 -6.45 0.58
N SER A 58 -3.97 -7.17 0.99
CA SER A 58 -5.36 -6.73 0.79
C SER A 58 -5.71 -5.43 1.52
N VAL A 59 -5.05 -5.15 2.65
CA VAL A 59 -5.25 -3.88 3.37
C VAL A 59 -4.59 -2.75 2.59
N ILE A 60 -3.35 -2.95 2.13
CA ILE A 60 -2.63 -1.97 1.31
C ILE A 60 -3.41 -1.66 0.02
N ALA A 61 -3.82 -2.70 -0.71
CA ALA A 61 -4.56 -2.57 -1.96
C ALA A 61 -5.85 -1.75 -1.80
N ARG A 62 -6.59 -1.95 -0.70
CA ARG A 62 -7.80 -1.18 -0.38
C ARG A 62 -7.55 0.30 -0.12
N LEU A 63 -6.35 0.66 0.36
CA LEU A 63 -6.00 2.03 0.70
C LEU A 63 -5.42 2.81 -0.49
N VAL A 64 -4.78 2.15 -1.46
CA VAL A 64 -4.27 2.80 -2.66
C VAL A 64 -5.42 3.38 -3.48
N GLN A 65 -5.37 4.68 -3.74
CA GLN A 65 -6.34 5.40 -4.59
C GLN A 65 -5.78 5.71 -5.97
N ALA A 66 -4.50 6.01 -6.03
CA ALA A 66 -3.75 6.22 -7.26
C ALA A 66 -2.27 5.90 -7.02
N TRP A 67 -1.54 5.55 -8.06
CA TRP A 67 -0.09 5.37 -8.00
C TRP A 67 0.54 5.60 -9.37
N HIS A 68 1.84 5.84 -9.36
CA HIS A 68 2.71 5.73 -10.53
C HIS A 68 3.91 4.89 -10.08
N VAL A 69 3.86 3.60 -10.37
CA VAL A 69 4.78 2.57 -9.87
C VAL A 69 4.93 1.48 -10.91
N TYR A 70 6.10 0.84 -10.90
CA TYR A 70 6.50 -0.18 -11.87
C TYR A 70 6.46 -1.59 -11.27
N ASP A 71 6.31 -2.59 -12.13
CA ASP A 71 6.40 -4.00 -11.75
C ASP A 71 7.86 -4.39 -11.44
N ALA A 72 8.22 -4.37 -10.16
CA ALA A 72 9.57 -4.70 -9.71
C ALA A 72 9.92 -6.19 -9.85
N THR A 73 8.95 -7.03 -10.24
CA THR A 73 9.21 -8.44 -10.59
C THR A 73 9.57 -8.63 -12.06
N SER A 74 9.39 -7.59 -12.88
CA SER A 74 9.79 -7.60 -14.28
C SER A 74 11.30 -7.41 -14.41
N LEU A 75 11.93 -8.23 -15.25
CA LEU A 75 13.34 -8.09 -15.64
C LEU A 75 13.51 -7.39 -17.00
N ALA A 76 12.43 -6.81 -17.54
CA ALA A 76 12.53 -6.02 -18.77
C ALA A 76 13.29 -4.71 -18.52
N ASP A 77 14.01 -4.23 -19.53
CA ASP A 77 14.73 -2.95 -19.47
C ASP A 77 13.78 -1.77 -19.18
N ASP A 78 12.57 -1.81 -19.76
CA ASP A 78 11.47 -0.90 -19.47
C ASP A 78 10.42 -1.65 -18.63
N GLN A 79 10.47 -1.47 -17.31
CA GLN A 79 9.54 -2.13 -16.41
C GLN A 79 8.12 -1.60 -16.68
N PRO A 80 7.10 -2.46 -16.81
CA PRO A 80 5.75 -1.99 -17.09
C PRO A 80 5.14 -1.32 -15.85
N LEU A 81 4.34 -0.27 -16.07
CA LEU A 81 3.54 0.35 -15.02
C LEU A 81 2.49 -0.63 -14.48
N LEU A 82 2.31 -0.64 -13.15
CA LEU A 82 1.25 -1.42 -12.53
C LEU A 82 -0.11 -0.71 -12.71
N PRO A 83 -1.14 -1.40 -13.21
CA PRO A 83 -2.44 -0.79 -13.45
C PRO A 83 -3.21 -0.52 -12.14
N LEU A 84 -4.25 0.31 -12.25
CA LEU A 84 -5.28 0.48 -11.22
C LEU A 84 -6.59 -0.22 -11.66
N PRO A 85 -7.46 -0.65 -10.72
CA PRO A 85 -7.32 -0.53 -9.27
C PRO A 85 -6.24 -1.47 -8.71
N ALA A 86 -5.61 -1.06 -7.61
CA ALA A 86 -4.63 -1.90 -6.92
C ALA A 86 -5.30 -3.20 -6.42
N THR A 87 -4.62 -4.32 -6.62
CA THR A 87 -5.03 -5.64 -6.09
C THR A 87 -3.93 -6.17 -5.18
N PRO A 88 -4.21 -7.16 -4.30
CA PRO A 88 -3.17 -7.77 -3.47
C PRO A 88 -1.99 -8.31 -4.30
N ASP A 89 -2.28 -8.87 -5.47
CA ASP A 89 -1.26 -9.44 -6.36
C ASP A 89 -0.43 -8.36 -7.05
N LEU A 90 -1.00 -7.19 -7.36
CA LEU A 90 -0.25 -6.03 -7.85
C LEU A 90 0.60 -5.39 -6.75
N VAL A 91 0.08 -5.30 -5.52
CA VAL A 91 0.85 -4.79 -4.38
C VAL A 91 2.06 -5.69 -4.09
N ALA A 92 1.91 -7.01 -4.22
CA ALA A 92 3.01 -7.96 -4.03
C ALA A 92 4.16 -7.76 -5.02
N LYS A 93 3.91 -7.09 -6.16
CA LYS A 93 4.92 -6.76 -7.18
C LYS A 93 5.68 -5.47 -6.92
N LEU A 94 5.29 -4.70 -5.90
CA LEU A 94 5.98 -3.47 -5.54
C LEU A 94 7.35 -3.76 -4.92
N PRO A 95 8.33 -2.84 -5.04
CA PRO A 95 9.52 -2.86 -4.21
C PRO A 95 9.18 -2.90 -2.72
N MET A 96 9.99 -3.60 -1.93
CA MET A 96 9.76 -3.75 -0.49
C MET A 96 9.73 -2.40 0.25
N GLU A 97 10.50 -1.42 -0.22
CA GLU A 97 10.51 -0.05 0.29
C GLU A 97 9.12 0.59 0.24
N ILE A 98 8.41 0.48 -0.89
CA ILE A 98 7.06 1.03 -1.06
C ILE A 98 6.08 0.30 -0.13
N GLN A 99 6.16 -1.04 -0.07
CA GLN A 99 5.28 -1.85 0.79
C GLN A 99 5.47 -1.51 2.28
N ASN A 100 6.72 -1.38 2.73
CA ASN A 100 7.07 -1.00 4.09
C ASN A 100 6.56 0.41 4.42
N ARG A 101 6.78 1.37 3.52
CA ARG A 101 6.38 2.77 3.75
C ARG A 101 4.87 2.91 3.89
N ILE A 102 4.08 2.20 3.09
CA ILE A 102 2.61 2.20 3.24
C ILE A 102 2.21 1.52 4.56
N SER A 103 2.86 0.40 4.90
CA SER A 103 2.60 -0.35 6.14
C SER A 103 2.89 0.48 7.40
N GLU A 104 3.94 1.30 7.39
CA GLU A 104 4.25 2.25 8.47
C GLU A 104 3.12 3.26 8.70
N GLU A 105 2.54 3.82 7.64
CA GLU A 105 1.42 4.77 7.77
C GLU A 105 0.18 4.12 8.39
N ILE A 106 -0.07 2.85 8.07
CA ILE A 106 -1.15 2.06 8.70
C ILE A 106 -0.83 1.80 10.18
N ALA A 107 0.41 1.40 10.48
CA ALA A 107 0.85 1.06 11.83
C ALA A 107 0.75 2.24 12.81
N LYS A 108 1.07 3.47 12.36
CA LYS A 108 0.95 4.71 13.16
C LYS A 108 -0.45 4.92 13.75
N VAL A 109 -1.50 4.45 13.07
CA VAL A 109 -2.87 4.56 13.57
C VAL A 109 -3.20 3.45 14.56
N ARG A 110 -2.70 2.24 14.32
CA ARG A 110 -2.90 1.10 15.23
C ARG A 110 -2.20 1.31 16.57
N SER A 111 -0.99 1.87 16.58
CA SER A 111 -0.23 2.15 17.81
C SER A 111 -0.77 3.34 18.60
N ALA A 112 -1.51 4.26 17.96
CA ALA A 112 -2.11 5.42 18.62
C ALA A 112 -3.48 5.11 19.26
N GLY A 113 -4.07 3.95 18.95
CA GLY A 113 -5.34 3.47 19.51
C GLY A 113 -5.19 2.39 20.58
N ALA A 114 -3.96 2.07 21.00
CA ALA A 114 -3.62 1.19 22.12
C ALA A 114 -3.14 2.03 23.31
#